data_AF-A0A938H3L0-F1
#
_entry.id   AF-A0A938H3L0-F1
#
_cell.length_a   1.000
_cell.length_b   1.000
_cell.length_c   1.000
_cell.angle_alpha   90.00
_cell.angle_beta   90.00
_cell.angle_gamma   90.00
#
_symmetry.space_group_name_H-M   'P 1'
#
loop_
_entity.id
_entity.type
_entity.pdbx_description
1 polymer ?
#
loop_
_entity_poly.entity_id
_entity_poly.type
_entity_poly.pdbx_seq_one_letter_code
_entity_poly.pdbx_strand_id
1 'polypeptide(L)'
;MARSPITHEIAVTAALRAAATTPALASAAVDTLRTLLSVRWDSTGRATARSGAVLDYRIDGNASGRARANMVPEGLALPVALSASLDADHGVVRITAPDESGCGVDAAVAQTVREVLVGAPRRLVRGTSWRDSLRTTVCRDSIPLTLVSIRSYVVEDARVEGGPVVVMIRRRSSSTFSGMGTQFGEPVTITGEGQGELLFGLRLDDGQMVDGNGLATLTLSLTGRRKSQAVTQNARLEIRRR
;
A
#
# COMPACT_ATOMS: atom_id res chain seq x y z
N MET A 1 15.98 29.57 -15.17
CA MET A 1 16.77 28.49 -14.51
C MET A 1 15.83 27.36 -14.16
N ALA A 2 15.98 26.19 -14.78
CA ALA A 2 15.24 24.99 -14.38
C ALA A 2 15.82 24.51 -13.03
N ARG A 3 14.98 24.31 -12.01
CA ARG A 3 15.42 23.68 -10.75
C ARG A 3 15.74 22.21 -11.05
N SER A 4 16.90 21.74 -10.60
CA SER A 4 17.24 20.32 -10.65
C SER A 4 16.17 19.48 -9.94
N PRO A 5 15.85 18.27 -10.43
CA PRO A 5 14.93 17.37 -9.76
C PRO A 5 15.44 17.06 -8.34
N ILE A 6 14.54 17.17 -7.36
CA ILE A 6 14.81 16.71 -6.00
C ILE A 6 14.44 15.24 -5.96
N THR A 7 15.42 14.43 -5.58
CA THR A 7 15.31 12.99 -5.52
C THR A 7 15.07 12.55 -4.08
N HIS A 8 14.01 11.77 -3.87
CA HIS A 8 13.63 11.24 -2.55
C HIS A 8 13.90 9.76 -2.47
N GLU A 9 14.39 9.23 -1.35
CA GLU A 9 14.38 7.79 -1.07
C GLU A 9 13.60 7.51 0.21
N ILE A 10 12.64 6.59 0.12
CA ILE A 10 11.81 6.18 1.25
C ILE A 10 11.83 4.67 1.36
N ALA A 11 12.08 4.18 2.58
CA ALA A 11 11.88 2.80 2.95
C ALA A 11 10.48 2.58 3.51
N VAL A 12 9.79 1.57 3.01
CA VAL A 12 8.51 1.10 3.53
C VAL A 12 8.70 -0.30 4.07
N THR A 13 8.26 -0.52 5.31
CA THR A 13 8.14 -1.85 5.91
C THR A 13 6.68 -2.14 6.18
N ALA A 14 6.14 -3.18 5.56
CA ALA A 14 4.80 -3.68 5.83
C ALA A 14 4.89 -5.07 6.45
N ALA A 15 4.44 -5.25 7.68
CA ALA A 15 4.37 -6.55 8.35
C ALA A 15 2.91 -7.00 8.42
N LEU A 16 2.60 -8.17 7.89
CA LEU A 16 1.29 -8.80 7.90
C LEU A 16 1.32 -10.06 8.74
N ARG A 17 0.24 -10.27 9.49
CA ARG A 17 -0.05 -11.49 10.23
C ARG A 17 -1.44 -11.97 9.83
N ALA A 18 -1.52 -13.11 9.17
CA ALA A 18 -2.78 -13.73 8.76
C ALA A 18 -3.11 -14.89 9.69
N ALA A 19 -4.37 -14.96 10.14
CA ALA A 19 -4.90 -16.08 10.89
C ALA A 19 -6.13 -16.60 10.15
N ALA A 20 -6.09 -17.87 9.77
CA ALA A 20 -7.20 -18.53 9.09
C ALA A 20 -8.03 -19.31 10.11
N THR A 21 -9.33 -19.05 10.18
CA THR A 21 -10.26 -19.78 11.05
C THR A 21 -11.15 -20.67 10.21
N THR A 22 -11.20 -21.95 10.56
CA THR A 22 -12.14 -22.91 9.99
C THR A 22 -13.09 -23.34 11.10
N PRO A 23 -14.42 -23.37 10.90
CA PRO A 23 -15.37 -23.79 11.95
C PRO A 23 -15.08 -25.19 12.54
N ALA A 24 -14.38 -26.04 11.79
CA ALA A 24 -14.04 -27.42 12.17
C ALA A 24 -12.67 -27.60 12.87
N LEU A 25 -11.85 -26.55 13.03
CA LEU A 25 -10.51 -26.66 13.63
C LEU A 25 -10.31 -25.62 14.74
N ALA A 26 -9.90 -26.09 15.93
CA ALA A 26 -9.67 -25.25 17.11
C ALA A 26 -8.34 -24.46 17.10
N SER A 27 -7.46 -24.70 16.13
CA SER A 27 -6.19 -23.97 15.99
C SER A 27 -6.17 -23.15 14.70
N ALA A 28 -5.85 -21.86 14.82
CA ALA A 28 -5.62 -20.98 13.69
C ALA A 28 -4.17 -21.13 13.22
N ALA A 29 -3.97 -21.50 11.95
CA ALA A 29 -2.66 -21.36 11.32
C ALA A 29 -2.34 -19.86 11.21
N VAL A 30 -1.13 -19.47 11.63
CA VAL A 30 -0.66 -18.08 11.59
C VAL A 30 0.51 -17.98 10.63
N ASP A 31 0.32 -17.24 9.55
CA ASP A 31 1.39 -16.89 8.63
C ASP A 31 1.82 -15.44 8.85
N THR A 32 3.11 -15.17 8.69
CA THR A 32 3.66 -13.81 8.72
C THR A 32 4.39 -13.48 7.43
N LEU A 33 4.22 -12.24 6.97
CA LEU A 33 4.90 -11.70 5.80
C LEU A 33 5.41 -10.31 6.13
N ARG A 34 6.63 -9.99 5.75
CA ARG A 34 7.20 -8.64 5.82
C ARG A 34 7.66 -8.24 4.43
N THR A 35 7.18 -7.10 3.95
CA THR A 35 7.65 -6.49 2.71
C THR A 35 8.53 -5.30 3.05
N LEU A 36 9.72 -5.24 2.45
CA LEU A 36 10.60 -4.08 2.46
C LEU A 36 10.66 -3.50 1.04
N LEU A 37 10.43 -2.21 0.92
CA LEU A 37 10.44 -1.48 -0.34
C LEU A 37 11.30 -0.24 -0.17
N SER A 38 12.15 0.06 -1.16
CA SER A 38 12.81 1.36 -1.29
C SER A 38 12.38 2.01 -2.59
N VAL A 39 11.76 3.17 -2.51
CA VAL A 39 11.28 3.90 -3.69
C VAL A 39 12.02 5.21 -3.79
N ARG A 40 12.35 5.54 -5.04
CA ARG A 40 12.84 6.83 -5.45
C ARG A 40 11.89 7.50 -6.43
N TRP A 41 11.57 8.77 -6.23
CA TRP A 41 10.86 9.56 -7.23
C TRP A 41 11.33 11.00 -7.26
N ASP A 42 11.09 11.62 -8.40
CA ASP A 42 11.31 13.03 -8.62
C ASP A 42 10.06 13.80 -8.17
N SER A 43 10.26 14.77 -7.30
CA SER A 43 9.22 15.73 -6.92
C SER A 43 9.57 17.09 -7.50
N THR A 44 9.44 17.26 -8.82
CA THR A 44 9.61 18.58 -9.43
C THR A 44 8.34 19.42 -9.20
N GLY A 45 8.20 19.98 -7.99
CA GLY A 45 7.11 20.89 -7.63
C GLY A 45 5.72 20.24 -7.64
N ARG A 46 4.67 21.06 -7.84
CA ARG A 46 3.26 20.64 -7.93
C ARG A 46 2.92 19.94 -9.25
N ALA A 47 3.87 19.19 -9.82
CA ALA A 47 3.64 18.47 -11.05
C ALA A 47 2.52 17.46 -10.85
N THR A 48 1.60 17.42 -11.82
CA THR A 48 0.54 16.42 -11.92
C THR A 48 1.06 15.05 -12.35
N ALA A 49 2.37 14.92 -12.60
CA ALA A 49 3.05 13.68 -12.90
C ALA A 49 4.27 13.51 -11.99
N ARG A 50 4.51 12.28 -11.56
CA ARG A 50 5.69 11.85 -10.80
C ARG A 50 6.32 10.67 -11.54
N SER A 51 7.63 10.73 -11.70
CA SER A 51 8.44 9.66 -12.27
C SER A 51 9.49 9.21 -11.26
N GLY A 52 9.91 7.96 -11.34
CA GLY A 52 10.87 7.42 -10.39
C GLY A 52 11.22 5.97 -10.66
N ALA A 53 11.72 5.30 -9.64
CA ALA A 53 11.93 3.88 -9.65
C ALA A 53 11.83 3.25 -8.25
N VAL A 54 11.38 2.00 -8.21
CA VAL A 54 11.56 1.13 -7.06
C VAL A 54 12.97 0.55 -7.14
N LEU A 55 13.79 0.85 -6.14
CA LEU A 55 15.22 0.48 -6.11
C LEU A 55 15.46 -0.86 -5.43
N ASP A 56 14.65 -1.18 -4.42
CA ASP A 56 14.74 -2.42 -3.66
C ASP A 56 13.33 -2.91 -3.32
N TYR A 57 13.10 -4.21 -3.44
CA TYR A 57 11.85 -4.85 -3.06
C TYR A 57 12.13 -6.26 -2.57
N ARG A 58 11.86 -6.50 -1.28
CA ARG A 58 12.17 -7.76 -0.62
C ARG A 58 11.00 -8.23 0.21
N ILE A 59 10.88 -9.55 0.32
CA ILE A 59 9.88 -10.20 1.14
C ILE A 59 10.58 -11.16 2.11
N ASP A 60 10.27 -11.00 3.39
CA ASP A 60 10.46 -12.04 4.41
C ASP A 60 9.11 -12.69 4.69
N GLY A 61 9.10 -13.98 5.01
CA GLY A 61 7.88 -14.60 5.46
C GLY A 61 8.10 -15.93 6.15
N ASN A 62 7.20 -16.24 7.06
CA ASN A 62 6.99 -17.59 7.51
C ASN A 62 5.59 -17.99 7.05
N ALA A 63 5.54 -18.62 5.88
CA ALA A 63 4.33 -19.21 5.35
C ALA A 63 4.44 -20.73 5.49
N SER A 64 3.41 -21.39 6.03
CA SER A 64 3.37 -22.85 6.16
C SER A 64 4.55 -23.45 6.96
N GLY A 65 5.11 -22.70 7.92
CA GLY A 65 6.22 -23.15 8.77
C GLY A 65 7.60 -23.13 8.09
N ARG A 66 7.71 -22.61 6.86
CA ARG A 66 8.99 -22.41 6.16
C ARG A 66 9.36 -20.94 6.19
N ALA A 67 10.38 -20.62 6.98
CA ALA A 67 10.97 -19.29 6.98
C ALA A 67 11.73 -19.07 5.65
N ARG A 68 11.42 -17.97 4.97
CA ARG A 68 12.18 -17.44 3.85
C ARG A 68 12.51 -15.98 4.16
N ALA A 69 13.78 -15.61 4.01
CA ALA A 69 14.27 -14.29 4.38
C ALA A 69 14.88 -13.57 3.18
N ASN A 70 14.61 -12.28 3.09
CA ASN A 70 15.18 -11.27 2.22
C ASN A 70 15.16 -11.65 0.74
N MET A 71 14.04 -12.21 0.28
CA MET A 71 13.92 -12.63 -1.10
C MET A 71 13.39 -11.51 -1.98
N VAL A 72 14.06 -11.28 -3.11
CA VAL A 72 13.44 -10.60 -4.25
C VAL A 72 12.50 -11.63 -4.91
N PRO A 73 11.22 -11.30 -5.13
CA PRO A 73 10.30 -12.25 -5.76
C PRO A 73 10.78 -12.64 -7.16
N GLU A 74 10.55 -13.90 -7.53
CA GLU A 74 10.88 -14.40 -8.86
C GLU A 74 10.17 -13.59 -9.94
N GLY A 75 10.89 -13.29 -11.02
CA GLY A 75 10.39 -12.47 -12.13
C GLY A 75 10.47 -10.95 -11.91
N LEU A 76 10.92 -10.47 -10.74
CA LEU A 76 11.11 -9.04 -10.51
C LEU A 76 12.50 -8.56 -10.92
N ALA A 77 12.57 -7.70 -11.92
CA ALA A 77 13.79 -6.99 -12.29
C ALA A 77 13.84 -5.61 -11.62
N LEU A 78 14.91 -5.33 -10.88
CA LEU A 78 15.15 -4.03 -10.24
C LEU A 78 16.24 -3.24 -11.02
N PRO A 79 16.13 -1.92 -11.13
CA PRO A 79 15.04 -1.08 -10.61
C PRO A 79 13.76 -1.16 -11.46
N VAL A 80 12.58 -1.10 -10.83
CA VAL A 80 11.29 -1.03 -11.56
C VAL A 80 10.93 0.43 -11.80
N ALA A 81 10.65 0.80 -13.05
CA ALA A 81 10.22 2.15 -13.38
C ALA A 81 8.88 2.49 -12.69
N LEU A 82 8.82 3.66 -12.09
CA LEU A 82 7.61 4.21 -11.47
C LEU A 82 7.13 5.41 -12.27
N SER A 83 5.84 5.40 -12.61
CA SER A 83 5.16 6.58 -13.14
C SER A 83 3.79 6.68 -12.50
N ALA A 84 3.44 7.89 -12.07
CA ALA A 84 2.14 8.19 -11.48
C ALA A 84 1.66 9.56 -11.89
N SER A 85 0.35 9.74 -12.00
CA SER A 85 -0.29 11.03 -12.18
C SER A 85 -1.17 11.38 -10.98
N LEU A 86 -1.19 12.66 -10.63
CA LEU A 86 -2.11 13.23 -9.66
C LEU A 86 -3.29 13.83 -10.41
N ASP A 87 -4.45 13.26 -10.18
CA ASP A 87 -5.74 13.85 -10.53
C ASP A 87 -6.00 15.00 -9.56
N ALA A 88 -5.67 16.23 -9.98
CA ALA A 88 -5.71 17.40 -9.12
C ALA A 88 -7.14 17.78 -8.68
N ASP A 89 -8.14 17.42 -9.49
CA ASP A 89 -9.55 17.71 -9.22
C ASP A 89 -10.11 16.76 -8.15
N HIS A 90 -9.65 15.50 -8.15
CA HIS A 90 -10.13 14.47 -7.24
C HIS A 90 -9.15 14.13 -6.10
N GLY A 91 -7.94 14.68 -6.11
CA GLY A 91 -6.87 14.36 -5.14
C GLY A 91 -6.36 12.92 -5.24
N VAL A 92 -6.64 12.22 -6.33
CA VAL A 92 -6.33 10.79 -6.49
C VAL A 92 -4.99 10.61 -7.19
N VAL A 93 -4.10 9.80 -6.61
CA VAL A 93 -2.90 9.33 -7.31
C VAL A 93 -3.22 8.08 -8.12
N ARG A 94 -2.94 8.13 -9.43
CA ARG A 94 -3.04 7.01 -10.36
C ARG A 94 -1.64 6.54 -10.74
N ILE A 95 -1.32 5.29 -10.47
CA ILE A 95 -0.06 4.68 -10.91
C ILE A 95 -0.28 4.19 -12.34
N THR A 96 0.63 4.52 -13.25
CA THR A 96 0.60 4.08 -14.65
C THR A 96 1.72 3.10 -14.98
N ALA A 97 2.78 3.06 -14.15
CA ALA A 97 3.80 2.03 -14.16
C ALA A 97 4.31 1.79 -12.72
N PRO A 98 4.50 0.54 -12.29
CA PRO A 98 4.26 -0.70 -13.04
C PRO A 98 2.75 -1.00 -13.26
N ASP A 99 2.43 -1.88 -14.21
CA ASP A 99 1.04 -2.23 -14.55
C ASP A 99 0.36 -3.02 -13.41
N GLU A 100 -0.88 -2.65 -13.11
CA GLU A 100 -1.71 -3.23 -12.06
C GLU A 100 -2.83 -4.13 -12.61
N SER A 101 -2.93 -4.27 -13.94
CA SER A 101 -4.05 -4.95 -14.58
C SER A 101 -4.10 -6.47 -14.33
N GLY A 102 -2.94 -7.10 -14.03
CA GLY A 102 -2.79 -8.54 -13.85
C GLY A 102 -2.29 -8.98 -12.47
N CYS A 103 -2.26 -10.30 -12.25
CA CYS A 103 -1.71 -10.92 -11.03
C CYS A 103 -0.22 -11.23 -11.12
N GLY A 104 0.58 -10.25 -11.54
CA GLY A 104 2.04 -10.33 -11.58
C GLY A 104 2.71 -9.69 -10.37
N VAL A 105 4.03 -9.87 -10.27
CA VAL A 105 4.85 -9.22 -9.23
C VAL A 105 4.82 -7.69 -9.33
N ASP A 106 4.72 -7.17 -10.55
CA ASP A 106 4.59 -5.74 -10.86
C ASP A 106 3.39 -5.09 -10.15
N ALA A 107 2.24 -5.77 -10.14
CA ALA A 107 1.05 -5.29 -9.43
C ALA A 107 1.26 -5.25 -7.90
N ALA A 108 2.02 -6.20 -7.33
CA ALA A 108 2.35 -6.19 -5.90
C ALA A 108 3.30 -5.03 -5.54
N VAL A 109 4.22 -4.69 -6.44
CA VAL A 109 5.09 -3.52 -6.29
C VAL A 109 4.27 -2.23 -6.35
N ALA A 110 3.41 -2.06 -7.37
CA ALA A 110 2.54 -0.90 -7.50
C ALA A 110 1.65 -0.68 -6.26
N GLN A 111 1.05 -1.76 -5.72
CA GLN A 111 0.26 -1.71 -4.49
C GLN A 111 1.05 -1.17 -3.30
N THR A 112 2.32 -1.59 -3.15
CA THR A 112 3.16 -1.15 -2.03
C THR A 112 3.59 0.31 -2.22
N VAL A 113 3.93 0.71 -3.45
CA VAL A 113 4.29 2.11 -3.79
C VAL A 113 3.14 3.07 -3.51
N ARG A 114 1.90 2.62 -3.74
CA ARG A 114 0.70 3.43 -3.52
C ARG A 114 0.53 3.92 -2.07
N GLU A 115 1.12 3.21 -1.11
CA GLU A 115 1.08 3.60 0.29
C GLU A 115 1.89 4.87 0.60
N VAL A 116 2.89 5.19 -0.22
CA VAL A 116 3.76 6.36 -0.03
C VAL A 116 3.44 7.53 -0.97
N LEU A 117 2.50 7.35 -1.90
CA LEU A 117 2.06 8.41 -2.80
C LEU A 117 0.75 9.03 -2.30
N VAL A 118 0.80 10.30 -1.93
CA VAL A 118 -0.38 11.06 -1.48
C VAL A 118 -0.63 12.27 -2.36
N GLY A 119 -1.88 12.39 -2.80
CA GLY A 119 -2.42 13.56 -3.48
C GLY A 119 -2.94 14.59 -2.49
N ALA A 120 -2.05 15.42 -1.94
CA ALA A 120 -2.42 16.43 -0.96
C ALA A 120 -2.97 17.71 -1.63
N PRO A 121 -3.94 18.41 -1.01
CA PRO A 121 -4.42 19.71 -1.49
C PRO A 121 -3.32 20.78 -1.40
N ARG A 122 -3.51 21.89 -2.12
CA ARG A 122 -2.51 22.98 -2.21
C ARG A 122 -2.20 23.67 -0.89
N ARG A 123 -3.11 23.60 0.09
CA ARG A 123 -2.97 24.20 1.42
C ARG A 123 -3.17 23.10 2.45
N LEU A 124 -2.19 22.97 3.34
CA LEU A 124 -2.18 22.01 4.43
C LEU A 124 -2.06 22.77 5.75
N VAL A 125 -3.17 23.35 6.18
CA VAL A 125 -3.28 23.96 7.51
C VAL A 125 -3.97 23.00 8.46
N ARG A 126 -3.74 23.14 9.76
CA ARG A 126 -4.40 22.32 10.79
C ARG A 126 -5.91 22.24 10.57
N GLY A 127 -6.47 21.03 10.66
CA GLY A 127 -7.89 20.77 10.43
C GLY A 127 -8.29 20.65 8.95
N THR A 128 -7.39 20.93 8.00
CA THR A 128 -7.64 20.63 6.58
C THR A 128 -7.93 19.14 6.44
N SER A 129 -9.02 18.80 5.77
CA SER A 129 -9.37 17.42 5.47
C SER A 129 -9.70 17.25 3.99
N TRP A 130 -9.42 16.05 3.50
CA TRP A 130 -9.81 15.66 2.15
C TRP A 130 -10.06 14.16 2.13
N ARG A 131 -10.65 13.70 1.03
CA ARG A 131 -10.95 12.30 0.78
C ARG A 131 -10.46 11.95 -0.62
N ASP A 132 -9.95 10.74 -0.76
CA ASP A 132 -9.78 10.12 -2.06
C ASP A 132 -10.50 8.76 -2.10
N SER A 133 -10.73 8.28 -3.32
CA SER A 133 -11.19 6.93 -3.55
C SER A 133 -10.33 6.27 -4.60
N LEU A 134 -10.23 4.96 -4.49
CA LEU A 134 -9.46 4.12 -5.39
C LEU A 134 -10.28 2.89 -5.73
N ARG A 135 -10.29 2.55 -7.01
CA ARG A 135 -10.67 1.23 -7.49
C ARG A 135 -9.50 0.63 -8.26
N THR A 136 -9.00 -0.52 -7.82
CA THR A 136 -7.87 -1.22 -8.47
C THR A 136 -8.04 -2.72 -8.36
N THR A 137 -7.23 -3.48 -9.10
CA THR A 137 -7.12 -4.93 -8.96
C THR A 137 -5.98 -5.25 -8.00
N VAL A 138 -6.26 -6.13 -7.04
CA VAL A 138 -5.23 -6.72 -6.20
C VAL A 138 -5.30 -8.23 -6.26
N CYS A 139 -4.18 -8.90 -6.05
CA CYS A 139 -4.13 -10.35 -6.18
C CYS A 139 -3.87 -11.03 -4.85
N ARG A 140 -4.61 -12.13 -4.64
CA ARG A 140 -4.47 -13.02 -3.50
C ARG A 140 -4.44 -14.44 -4.03
N ASP A 141 -3.29 -15.12 -3.90
CA ASP A 141 -3.09 -16.47 -4.43
C ASP A 141 -3.43 -16.58 -5.93
N SER A 142 -2.94 -15.63 -6.74
CA SER A 142 -3.24 -15.49 -8.18
C SER A 142 -4.72 -15.23 -8.53
N ILE A 143 -5.60 -15.06 -7.54
CA ILE A 143 -7.00 -14.67 -7.76
C ILE A 143 -7.08 -13.14 -7.80
N PRO A 144 -7.54 -12.54 -8.91
CA PRO A 144 -7.75 -11.10 -9.00
C PRO A 144 -8.98 -10.70 -8.18
N LEU A 145 -8.79 -9.72 -7.30
CA LEU A 145 -9.82 -9.10 -6.49
C LEU A 145 -9.94 -7.64 -6.90
N THR A 146 -11.17 -7.19 -7.12
CA THR A 146 -11.46 -5.76 -7.15
C THR A 146 -11.35 -5.21 -5.73
N LEU A 147 -10.43 -4.28 -5.53
CA LEU A 147 -10.31 -3.46 -4.33
C LEU A 147 -10.98 -2.11 -4.58
N VAL A 148 -11.92 -1.74 -3.72
CA VAL A 148 -12.40 -0.37 -3.60
C VAL A 148 -11.96 0.17 -2.24
N SER A 149 -11.17 1.24 -2.23
CA SER A 149 -10.68 1.87 -1.00
C SER A 149 -11.12 3.33 -0.94
N ILE A 150 -11.63 3.76 0.21
CA ILE A 150 -11.95 5.16 0.51
C ILE A 150 -11.02 5.59 1.63
N ARG A 151 -10.27 6.67 1.40
CA ARG A 151 -9.30 7.20 2.36
C ARG A 151 -9.68 8.61 2.74
N SER A 152 -9.78 8.90 4.04
CA SER A 152 -9.94 10.24 4.58
C SER A 152 -8.66 10.68 5.26
N TYR A 153 -8.32 11.95 5.07
CA TYR A 153 -7.11 12.56 5.59
C TYR A 153 -7.47 13.78 6.41
N VAL A 154 -6.73 14.01 7.50
CA VAL A 154 -6.85 15.21 8.32
C VAL A 154 -5.45 15.68 8.70
N VAL A 155 -5.17 16.96 8.49
CA VAL A 155 -3.97 17.60 9.01
C VAL A 155 -4.12 17.81 10.51
N GLU A 156 -3.32 17.12 11.30
CA GLU A 156 -3.39 17.15 12.76
C GLU A 156 -2.51 18.25 13.35
N ASP A 157 -1.34 18.44 12.75
CA ASP A 157 -0.32 19.35 13.26
C ASP A 157 0.71 19.72 12.18
N ALA A 158 1.54 20.73 12.45
CA ALA A 158 2.67 21.10 11.62
C ALA A 158 3.85 21.52 12.49
N ARG A 159 5.05 21.05 12.15
CA ARG A 159 6.28 21.32 12.91
C ARG A 159 7.46 21.56 11.98
N VAL A 160 8.46 22.27 12.48
CA VAL A 160 9.72 22.49 11.76
C VAL A 160 10.70 21.40 12.22
N GLU A 161 11.24 20.62 11.28
CA GLU A 161 12.21 19.56 11.56
C GLU A 161 13.46 19.73 10.70
N GLY A 162 14.60 20.08 11.30
CA GLY A 162 15.86 20.23 10.57
C GLY A 162 15.83 21.31 9.48
N GLY A 163 14.91 22.29 9.58
CA GLY A 163 14.72 23.36 8.60
C GLY A 163 13.36 23.34 7.90
N PRO A 164 12.97 22.28 7.17
CA PRO A 164 11.69 22.23 6.49
C PRO A 164 10.49 22.08 7.43
N VAL A 165 9.32 22.49 6.95
CA VAL A 165 8.04 22.26 7.62
C VAL A 165 7.52 20.87 7.26
N VAL A 166 7.25 20.07 8.28
CA VAL A 166 6.62 18.74 8.20
C VAL A 166 5.22 18.83 8.78
N VAL A 167 4.23 18.41 8.01
CA VAL A 167 2.83 18.36 8.41
C VAL A 167 2.46 16.94 8.79
N MET A 168 1.91 16.77 10.00
CA MET A 168 1.42 15.48 10.47
C MET A 168 0.01 15.26 9.96
N ILE A 169 -0.20 14.16 9.24
CA ILE A 169 -1.48 13.82 8.61
C ILE A 169 -1.92 12.46 9.15
N ARG A 170 -3.14 12.40 9.69
CA ARG A 170 -3.83 11.14 9.98
C ARG A 170 -4.64 10.75 8.76
N ARG A 171 -4.46 9.51 8.31
CA ARG A 171 -5.24 8.86 7.25
C ARG A 171 -6.02 7.71 7.85
N ARG A 172 -7.33 7.67 7.58
CA ARG A 172 -8.19 6.51 7.83
C ARG A 172 -8.65 5.93 6.51
N SER A 173 -8.70 4.61 6.41
CA SER A 173 -9.09 3.90 5.19
C SER A 173 -10.13 2.85 5.48
N SER A 174 -11.19 2.79 4.67
CA SER A 174 -12.10 1.66 4.57
C SER A 174 -11.95 1.03 3.18
N SER A 175 -11.95 -0.29 3.12
CA SER A 175 -11.74 -1.02 1.87
C SER A 175 -12.69 -2.18 1.74
N THR A 176 -13.18 -2.45 0.53
CA THR A 176 -13.93 -3.66 0.19
C THR A 176 -13.20 -4.44 -0.89
N PHE A 177 -13.33 -5.76 -0.82
CA PHE A 177 -12.69 -6.70 -1.73
C PHE A 177 -13.76 -7.62 -2.29
N SER A 178 -13.72 -7.86 -3.59
CA SER A 178 -14.55 -8.89 -4.22
C SER A 178 -13.85 -9.48 -5.43
N GLY A 179 -13.98 -10.79 -5.62
CA GLY A 179 -13.41 -11.47 -6.78
C GLY A 179 -13.84 -12.92 -6.84
N MET A 180 -13.53 -13.55 -7.97
CA MET A 180 -13.77 -14.97 -8.19
C MET A 180 -12.54 -15.56 -8.84
N GLY A 181 -12.28 -16.82 -8.53
CA GLY A 181 -11.16 -17.55 -9.11
C GLY A 181 -11.31 -19.05 -8.89
N THR A 182 -10.18 -19.74 -8.94
CA THR A 182 -10.13 -21.19 -8.76
C THR A 182 -9.04 -21.52 -7.76
N GLN A 183 -9.36 -22.35 -6.78
CA GLN A 183 -8.38 -22.87 -5.83
C GLN A 183 -8.49 -24.39 -5.80
N PHE A 184 -7.37 -25.09 -6.03
CA PHE A 184 -7.33 -26.56 -6.12
C PHE A 184 -8.35 -27.15 -7.11
N GLY A 185 -8.62 -26.45 -8.22
CA GLY A 185 -9.57 -26.88 -9.25
C GLY A 185 -11.05 -26.57 -8.94
N GLU A 186 -11.37 -26.01 -7.77
CA GLU A 186 -12.73 -25.63 -7.39
C GLU A 186 -12.95 -24.12 -7.54
N PRO A 187 -14.10 -23.67 -8.06
CA PRO A 187 -14.43 -22.26 -8.10
C PRO A 187 -14.60 -21.71 -6.68
N VAL A 188 -14.00 -20.55 -6.44
CA VAL A 188 -14.06 -19.84 -5.15
C VAL A 188 -14.44 -18.39 -5.38
N THR A 189 -15.40 -17.91 -4.59
CA THR A 189 -15.72 -16.49 -4.47
C THR A 189 -15.04 -15.93 -3.23
N ILE A 190 -14.38 -14.79 -3.38
CA ILE A 190 -13.72 -14.09 -2.30
C ILE A 190 -14.42 -12.75 -2.10
N THR A 191 -14.81 -12.46 -0.86
CA THR A 191 -15.26 -11.13 -0.44
C THR A 191 -14.51 -10.68 0.79
N GLY A 192 -14.50 -9.39 1.09
CA GLY A 192 -13.95 -8.94 2.35
C GLY A 192 -14.00 -7.45 2.57
N GLU A 193 -13.65 -7.09 3.81
CA GLU A 193 -13.66 -5.72 4.28
C GLU A 193 -12.38 -5.45 5.06
N GLY A 194 -11.82 -4.26 4.87
CA GLY A 194 -10.63 -3.80 5.55
C GLY A 194 -10.81 -2.40 6.14
N GLN A 195 -10.15 -2.16 7.27
CA GLN A 195 -10.05 -0.86 7.91
C GLN A 195 -8.58 -0.59 8.23
N GLY A 196 -8.16 0.68 8.20
CA GLY A 196 -6.80 1.05 8.56
C GLY A 196 -6.67 2.50 9.01
N GLU A 197 -5.63 2.74 9.79
CA GLU A 197 -5.21 4.08 10.20
C GLU A 197 -3.70 4.21 10.03
N LEU A 198 -3.25 5.36 9.51
CA LEU A 198 -1.84 5.71 9.32
C LEU A 198 -1.65 7.16 9.79
N LEU A 199 -0.67 7.39 10.66
CA LEU A 199 -0.17 8.74 10.95
C LEU A 199 1.17 8.88 10.25
N PHE A 200 1.36 9.95 9.47
CA PHE A 200 2.60 10.18 8.74
C PHE A 200 2.94 11.67 8.66
N GLY A 201 4.23 11.98 8.62
CA GLY A 201 4.75 13.32 8.35
C GLY A 201 4.95 13.53 6.85
N LEU A 202 4.46 14.66 6.34
CA LEU A 202 4.64 15.09 4.96
C LEU A 202 5.39 16.42 4.92
N ARG A 203 6.54 16.44 4.25
CA ARG A 203 7.32 17.67 4.05
C ARG A 203 6.63 18.59 3.05
N LEU A 204 6.47 19.87 3.39
CA LEU A 204 5.67 20.80 2.57
C LEU A 204 6.35 21.32 1.32
N ASP A 205 7.67 21.36 1.29
CA ASP A 205 8.47 21.87 0.17
C ASP A 205 8.31 20.99 -1.08
N ASP A 206 8.22 19.68 -0.89
CA ASP A 206 8.24 18.70 -1.97
C ASP A 206 7.23 17.55 -1.86
N GLY A 207 6.46 17.49 -0.77
CA GLY A 207 5.46 16.45 -0.56
C GLY A 207 6.07 15.06 -0.32
N GLN A 208 7.31 14.98 0.17
CA GLN A 208 7.92 13.72 0.59
C GLN A 208 7.33 13.28 1.94
N MET A 209 6.97 12.00 2.07
CA MET A 209 6.74 11.41 3.40
C MET A 209 8.08 11.24 4.12
N VAL A 210 8.19 11.74 5.35
CA VAL A 210 9.44 11.65 6.12
C VAL A 210 9.43 10.47 7.09
N ASP A 211 8.27 10.21 7.68
CA ASP A 211 8.01 9.12 8.61
C ASP A 211 6.53 8.71 8.55
N GLY A 212 6.22 7.55 9.10
CA GLY A 212 4.84 7.16 9.32
C GLY A 212 4.69 5.79 9.95
N ASN A 213 3.60 5.61 10.66
CA ASN A 213 3.25 4.34 11.29
C ASN A 213 1.73 4.12 11.24
N GLY A 214 1.33 2.91 10.89
CA GLY A 214 -0.06 2.58 10.73
C GLY A 214 -0.38 1.14 11.06
N LEU A 215 -1.66 0.90 11.29
CA LEU A 215 -2.25 -0.42 11.52
C LEU A 215 -3.44 -0.60 10.59
N ALA A 216 -3.66 -1.83 10.14
CA ALA A 216 -4.84 -2.19 9.39
C ALA A 216 -5.30 -3.60 9.73
N THR A 217 -6.60 -3.83 9.60
CA THR A 217 -7.21 -5.15 9.72
C THR A 217 -8.02 -5.41 8.46
N LEU A 218 -7.93 -6.62 7.93
CA LEU A 218 -8.68 -7.11 6.79
C LEU A 218 -9.30 -8.45 7.13
N THR A 219 -10.60 -8.59 6.89
CA THR A 219 -11.30 -9.87 6.97
C THR A 219 -11.72 -10.29 5.58
N LEU A 220 -11.25 -11.46 5.14
CA LEU A 220 -11.64 -12.09 3.89
C LEU A 220 -12.52 -13.31 4.18
N SER A 221 -13.56 -13.50 3.37
CA SER A 221 -14.37 -14.71 3.31
C SER A 221 -14.13 -15.39 1.97
N LEU A 222 -13.70 -16.65 2.02
CA LEU A 222 -13.48 -17.50 0.86
C LEU A 222 -14.59 -18.55 0.84
N THR A 223 -15.41 -18.54 -0.19
CA THR A 223 -16.56 -19.44 -0.30
C THR A 223 -16.44 -20.27 -1.56
N GLY A 224 -16.21 -21.57 -1.39
CA GLY A 224 -16.29 -22.57 -2.45
C GLY A 224 -17.60 -23.36 -2.35
N ARG A 225 -17.74 -24.39 -3.18
CA ARG A 225 -18.98 -25.20 -3.25
C ARG A 225 -19.32 -25.95 -1.96
N ARG A 226 -18.30 -26.40 -1.23
CA ARG A 226 -18.46 -27.30 -0.06
C ARG A 226 -17.98 -26.69 1.26
N LYS A 227 -17.23 -25.58 1.20
CA LYS A 227 -16.56 -25.01 2.37
C LYS A 227 -16.56 -23.50 2.26
N SER A 228 -16.77 -22.84 3.39
CA SER A 228 -16.47 -21.43 3.58
C SER A 228 -15.39 -21.30 4.65
N GLN A 229 -14.49 -20.33 4.46
CA GLN A 229 -13.39 -20.05 5.36
C GLN A 229 -13.21 -18.55 5.51
N ALA A 230 -12.95 -18.11 6.74
CA ALA A 230 -12.61 -16.73 7.03
C ALA A 230 -11.11 -16.61 7.32
N VAL A 231 -10.53 -15.49 6.86
CA VAL A 231 -9.14 -15.13 7.13
C VAL A 231 -9.11 -13.71 7.65
N THR A 232 -8.56 -13.52 8.85
CA THR A 232 -8.28 -12.19 9.38
C THR A 232 -6.80 -11.89 9.22
N GLN A 233 -6.49 -10.77 8.60
CA GLN A 233 -5.14 -10.24 8.44
C GLN A 233 -5.01 -8.97 9.26
N ASN A 234 -3.94 -8.88 10.05
CA ASN A 234 -3.54 -7.65 10.73
C ASN A 234 -2.22 -7.20 10.11
N ALA A 235 -2.17 -5.94 9.71
CA ALA A 235 -1.00 -5.32 9.09
C ALA A 235 -0.49 -4.17 9.95
N ARG A 236 0.84 -4.02 9.99
CA ARG A 236 1.54 -2.85 10.51
C ARG A 236 2.36 -2.26 9.39
N LEU A 237 2.18 -0.98 9.13
CA LEU A 237 2.95 -0.22 8.15
C LEU A 237 3.90 0.71 8.88
N GLU A 238 5.13 0.79 8.39
CA GLU A 238 6.14 1.73 8.83
C GLU A 238 6.81 2.37 7.62
N ILE A 239 6.94 3.69 7.64
CA ILE A 239 7.53 4.50 6.59
C ILE A 239 8.69 5.26 7.23
N ARG A 240 9.85 5.21 6.59
CA ARG A 240 11.04 5.94 7.03
C ARG A 240 11.76 6.51 5.83
N ARG A 241 12.16 7.77 5.92
CA ARG A 241 13.14 8.34 5.00
C ARG A 241 14.49 7.64 5.15
N ARG A 242 15.17 7.39 4.03
CA ARG A 242 16.57 6.93 4.00
C ARG A 242 17.55 8.10 3.88
#